data_AF-A0A7S1WV46-F1
#
_entry.id   AF-A0A7S1WV46-F1
#
_cell.length_a   1.000
_cell.length_b   1.000
_cell.length_c   1.000
_cell.angle_alpha   90.00
_cell.angle_beta   90.00
_cell.angle_gamma   90.00
#
_symmetry.space_group_name_H-M   'P 1'
#
loop_
_entity.id
_entity.type
_entity.pdbx_description
1 polymer ?
#
loop_
_entity_poly.entity_id
_entity_poly.type
_entity_poly.pdbx_seq_one_letter_code
_entity_poly.pdbx_strand_id
1 'polypeptide(L)'
;TVKGGLGGNLTVVRMLRILRITRAVRVVRLIRFFRELRMMVFSVLRSGSCLLWSALMLCVTIYMFGIYFTQIVAYHLSAQDPPPPGSEASERHALLQEFFGNLWRAQYTLYQAVSGG
;
A
#
# COMPACT_ATOMS: atom_id res chain seq x y z
N THR A 1 -58.90 -44.82 -27.07
CA THR A 1 -57.84 -44.25 -26.19
C THR A 1 -56.52 -44.62 -26.86
N VAL A 2 -55.69 -43.75 -27.41
CA VAL A 2 -54.85 -42.77 -26.73
C VAL A 2 -54.33 -41.80 -27.82
N LYS A 3 -54.55 -40.50 -27.64
CA LYS A 3 -53.93 -39.41 -28.41
C LYS A 3 -52.74 -38.87 -27.60
N GLY A 4 -51.60 -38.67 -28.25
CA GLY A 4 -50.60 -37.66 -27.86
C GLY A 4 -49.51 -38.12 -26.89
N GLY A 5 -48.23 -37.99 -27.29
CA GLY A 5 -47.12 -38.18 -26.36
C GLY A 5 -45.68 -38.02 -26.89
N LEU A 6 -45.43 -37.96 -28.21
CA LEU A 6 -44.05 -37.85 -28.73
C LEU A 6 -43.46 -36.43 -28.68
N GLY A 7 -44.29 -35.38 -28.70
CA GLY A 7 -43.83 -33.98 -28.67
C GLY A 7 -43.27 -33.51 -27.31
N GLY A 8 -43.74 -34.10 -26.20
CA GLY A 8 -43.31 -33.74 -24.85
C GLY A 8 -41.86 -34.15 -24.53
N ASN A 9 -41.45 -35.34 -24.97
CA ASN A 9 -40.11 -35.87 -24.70
C ASN A 9 -39.01 -35.12 -25.49
N LEU A 10 -39.27 -34.73 -26.74
CA LEU A 10 -38.33 -33.90 -27.51
C LEU A 10 -38.14 -32.52 -26.90
N THR A 11 -39.22 -31.94 -26.34
CA THR A 11 -39.20 -30.61 -25.72
C THR A 11 -38.47 -30.62 -24.37
N VAL A 12 -38.70 -31.65 -23.55
CA VAL A 12 -38.00 -31.87 -22.27
C VAL A 12 -36.50 -32.13 -22.49
N VAL A 13 -36.13 -32.94 -23.48
CA VAL A 13 -34.73 -33.17 -23.85
C VAL A 13 -34.07 -31.88 -24.36
N ARG A 14 -34.78 -31.05 -25.15
CA ARG A 14 -34.29 -29.73 -25.58
C ARG A 14 -34.07 -28.80 -24.39
N MET A 15 -35.03 -28.72 -23.46
CA MET A 15 -34.94 -27.91 -22.24
C MET A 15 -33.80 -28.36 -21.33
N LEU A 16 -33.61 -29.67 -21.12
CA LEU A 16 -32.50 -30.21 -20.34
C LEU A 16 -31.15 -29.88 -20.98
N ARG A 17 -31.04 -29.95 -22.32
CA ARG A 17 -29.83 -29.57 -23.06
C ARG A 17 -29.51 -28.09 -22.86
N ILE A 18 -30.51 -27.22 -22.98
CA ILE A 18 -30.37 -25.78 -22.79
C ILE A 18 -29.99 -25.46 -21.34
N LEU A 19 -30.70 -26.03 -20.36
CA LEU A 19 -30.40 -25.84 -18.93
C LEU A 19 -28.96 -26.25 -18.60
N ARG A 20 -28.50 -27.42 -19.09
CA ARG A 20 -27.10 -27.88 -18.92
C ARG A 20 -26.11 -26.90 -19.54
N ILE A 21 -26.36 -26.43 -20.76
CA ILE A 21 -25.48 -25.49 -21.45
C ILE A 21 -25.42 -24.15 -20.72
N THR A 22 -26.57 -23.58 -20.31
CA THR A 22 -26.63 -22.33 -19.57
C THR A 22 -25.90 -22.44 -18.22
N ARG A 23 -26.05 -23.56 -17.51
CA ARG A 23 -25.32 -23.83 -16.26
C ARG A 23 -23.82 -23.95 -16.51
N ALA A 24 -23.39 -24.68 -17.53
CA ALA A 24 -21.99 -24.83 -17.90
C ALA A 24 -21.35 -23.49 -18.29
N VAL A 25 -22.03 -22.67 -19.10
CA VAL A 25 -21.56 -21.33 -19.49
C VAL A 25 -21.46 -20.40 -18.27
N ARG A 26 -22.43 -20.45 -17.34
CA ARG A 26 -22.37 -19.71 -16.07
C ARG A 26 -21.16 -20.11 -15.24
N VAL A 27 -20.91 -21.41 -15.06
CA VAL A 27 -19.78 -21.93 -14.29
C VAL A 27 -18.45 -21.56 -14.96
N VAL A 28 -18.34 -21.73 -16.28
CA VAL A 28 -17.15 -21.34 -17.04
C VAL A 28 -16.90 -19.83 -16.96
N ARG A 29 -17.94 -19.00 -17.06
CA ARG A 29 -17.79 -17.55 -16.88
C ARG A 29 -17.39 -17.18 -15.46
N LEU A 30 -17.96 -17.80 -14.45
CA LEU A 30 -17.62 -17.56 -13.05
C LEU A 30 -16.15 -17.94 -12.78
N ILE A 31 -15.73 -19.14 -13.19
CA ILE A 31 -14.35 -19.61 -13.07
C ILE A 31 -13.39 -18.71 -13.85
N ARG A 32 -13.74 -18.32 -15.09
CA ARG A 32 -12.90 -17.43 -15.90
C ARG A 32 -12.79 -16.05 -15.26
N PHE A 33 -13.89 -15.45 -14.79
CA PHE A 33 -13.88 -14.13 -14.16
C PHE A 33 -13.10 -14.14 -12.84
N PHE A 34 -13.28 -15.15 -12.00
CA PHE A 34 -12.46 -15.35 -10.79
C PHE A 34 -10.98 -15.58 -11.12
N ARG A 35 -10.67 -16.31 -12.19
CA ARG A 35 -9.29 -16.56 -12.62
C ARG A 35 -8.63 -15.31 -13.17
N GLU A 36 -9.33 -14.51 -13.98
CA GLU A 36 -8.86 -13.23 -14.50
C GLU A 36 -8.65 -12.22 -13.35
N LEU A 37 -9.61 -12.09 -12.42
CA LEU A 37 -9.47 -11.24 -11.23
C LEU A 37 -8.29 -11.66 -10.36
N ARG A 38 -8.13 -12.97 -10.10
CA ARG A 38 -6.99 -13.49 -9.34
C ARG A 38 -5.67 -13.21 -10.05
N MET A 39 -5.62 -13.31 -11.39
CA MET A 39 -4.42 -12.95 -12.16
C MET A 39 -4.12 -11.46 -12.11
N MET A 40 -5.13 -10.59 -12.20
CA MET A 40 -4.93 -9.15 -12.02
C MET A 40 -4.41 -8.82 -10.61
N VAL A 41 -5.04 -9.36 -9.56
CA VAL A 41 -4.60 -9.16 -8.18
C VAL A 41 -3.19 -9.70 -7.97
N PHE A 42 -2.87 -10.87 -8.52
CA PHE A 42 -1.51 -11.43 -8.44
C PHE A 42 -0.49 -10.54 -9.14
N SER A 43 -0.83 -9.97 -10.30
CA SER A 43 0.02 -9.00 -11.00
C SER A 43 0.19 -7.71 -10.21
N VAL A 44 -0.85 -7.21 -9.54
CA VAL A 44 -0.80 -6.03 -8.65
C VAL A 44 0.00 -6.30 -7.38
N LEU A 45 -0.11 -7.49 -6.78
CA LEU A 45 0.69 -7.86 -5.62
C LEU A 45 2.16 -8.04 -6.01
N ARG A 46 2.42 -8.57 -7.21
CA ARG A 46 3.77 -8.74 -7.74
C ARG A 46 4.43 -7.40 -8.09
N SER A 47 3.69 -6.45 -8.68
CA SER A 47 4.19 -5.07 -8.88
C SER A 47 4.28 -4.31 -7.55
N GLY A 48 3.32 -4.50 -6.65
CA GLY A 48 3.31 -3.96 -5.30
C GLY A 48 4.51 -4.41 -4.48
N SER A 49 5.01 -5.63 -4.69
CA SER A 49 6.24 -6.10 -4.04
C SER A 49 7.46 -5.26 -4.43
N CYS A 50 7.59 -4.84 -5.69
CA CYS A 50 8.65 -3.92 -6.12
C CYS A 50 8.47 -2.52 -5.50
N LEU A 51 7.23 -2.02 -5.41
CA LEU A 51 6.95 -0.76 -4.72
C LEU A 51 7.28 -0.85 -3.22
N LEU A 52 6.99 -1.98 -2.58
CA LEU A 52 7.32 -2.22 -1.17
C LEU A 52 8.83 -2.23 -0.96
N TRP A 53 9.60 -2.86 -1.84
CA TRP A 53 11.06 -2.81 -1.79
C TRP A 53 11.59 -1.38 -1.97
N SER A 54 11.02 -0.60 -2.88
CA SER A 54 11.37 0.81 -3.06
C SER A 54 11.02 1.65 -1.82
N ALA A 55 9.82 1.46 -1.25
CA ALA A 55 9.40 2.13 -0.03
C ALA A 55 10.28 1.75 1.17
N LEU A 56 10.68 0.48 1.29
CA LEU A 56 11.63 0.02 2.30
C LEU A 56 12.99 0.72 2.14
N MET A 57 13.53 0.79 0.92
CA MET A 57 14.79 1.51 0.65
C MET A 57 14.69 3.00 0.99
N LEU A 58 13.54 3.62 0.71
CA LEU A 58 13.25 4.99 1.10
C LEU A 58 13.22 5.14 2.63
N CYS A 59 12.52 4.26 3.34
CA CYS A 59 12.46 4.27 4.80
C CYS A 59 13.84 4.09 5.44
N VAL A 60 14.68 3.20 4.93
CA VAL A 60 16.06 3.00 5.41
C VAL A 60 16.88 4.28 5.22
N THR A 61 16.72 4.94 4.07
CA THR A 61 17.42 6.20 3.77
C THR A 61 16.99 7.30 4.74
N ILE A 62 15.68 7.50 4.93
CA ILE A 62 15.14 8.46 5.91
C ILE A 62 15.60 8.13 7.34
N TYR A 63 15.67 6.85 7.69
CA TYR A 63 16.14 6.40 9.01
C TYR A 63 17.61 6.75 9.23
N MET A 64 18.49 6.45 8.26
CA MET A 64 19.90 6.80 8.34
C MET A 64 20.09 8.30 8.50
N PHE A 65 19.50 9.12 7.63
CA PHE A 65 19.63 10.58 7.73
C PHE A 65 19.02 11.11 9.03
N GLY A 66 17.89 10.57 9.48
CA GLY A 66 17.28 10.93 10.77
C GLY A 66 18.21 10.69 11.95
N ILE A 67 18.92 9.55 11.99
CA ILE A 67 19.94 9.28 13.00
C ILE A 67 21.09 10.28 12.88
N TYR A 68 21.63 10.49 11.67
CA TYR A 68 22.75 11.41 11.45
C TYR A 68 22.42 12.81 11.94
N PHE A 69 21.26 13.36 11.56
CA PHE A 69 20.84 14.69 12.02
C PHE A 69 20.63 14.75 13.52
N THR A 70 19.99 13.74 14.11
CA THR A 70 19.80 13.69 15.58
C THR A 70 21.14 13.67 16.31
N GLN A 71 22.13 12.91 15.83
CA GLN A 71 23.46 12.86 16.42
C GLN A 71 24.23 14.18 16.27
N ILE A 72 24.16 14.82 15.10
CA ILE A 72 24.82 16.11 14.85
C ILE A 72 24.23 17.19 15.76
N VAL A 73 22.90 17.25 15.88
CA VAL A 73 22.22 18.22 16.74
C VAL A 73 22.57 17.95 18.21
N ALA A 74 22.52 16.70 18.67
CA ALA A 74 22.92 16.33 20.02
C ALA A 74 24.38 16.72 20.32
N TYR A 75 25.30 16.47 19.39
CA TYR A 75 26.69 16.87 19.52
C TYR A 75 26.84 18.40 19.59
N HIS A 76 26.20 19.15 18.69
CA HIS A 76 26.22 20.61 18.68
C HIS A 76 25.69 21.21 19.99
N LEU A 77 24.61 20.66 20.54
CA LEU A 77 24.05 21.12 21.81
C LEU A 77 24.94 20.78 23.01
N SER A 78 25.68 19.68 22.96
CA SER A 78 26.61 19.30 24.03
C SER A 78 27.94 20.07 23.99
N ALA A 79 28.33 20.55 22.79
CA ALA A 79 29.61 21.21 22.57
C ALA A 79 29.55 22.75 22.71
N GLN A 80 28.36 23.35 22.66
CA GLN A 80 28.16 24.79 22.86
C GLN A 80 27.62 25.08 24.26
N ASP A 81 28.18 26.12 24.89
CA ASP A 81 27.59 26.72 26.09
C ASP A 81 26.17 27.24 25.77
N PRO A 82 25.22 27.13 26.72
CA PRO A 82 23.85 27.58 26.50
C PRO A 82 23.85 29.06 26.09
N PRO A 83 23.23 29.41 24.95
CA PRO A 83 23.25 30.78 24.45
C PRO A 83 22.52 31.71 25.42
N PRO A 84 22.91 33.00 25.47
CA PRO A 84 22.27 33.97 26.34
C PRO A 84 20.77 34.10 26.01
N PRO A 85 19.90 34.17 27.04
CA PRO A 85 18.46 34.22 26.85
C PRO A 85 18.05 35.47 26.07
N GLY A 86 17.21 35.30 25.05
CA GLY A 86 16.75 36.38 24.18
C GLY A 86 17.60 36.66 22.93
N SER A 87 18.63 35.84 22.66
CA SER A 87 19.40 35.90 21.41
C SER A 87 18.78 35.02 20.31
N GLU A 88 18.97 35.39 19.04
CA GLU A 88 18.53 34.58 17.88
C GLU A 88 19.09 33.14 17.90
N ALA A 89 20.24 32.95 18.56
CA ALA A 89 20.84 31.63 18.78
C ALA A 89 19.96 30.74 19.68
N SER A 90 19.32 31.32 20.71
CA SER A 90 18.40 30.58 21.59
C SER A 90 17.14 30.13 20.86
N GLU A 91 16.59 30.94 19.95
CA GLU A 91 15.42 30.56 19.14
C GLU A 91 15.77 29.43 18.17
N ARG A 92 16.93 29.52 17.50
CA ARG A 92 17.41 28.43 16.62
C ARG A 92 17.65 27.14 17.39
N HIS A 93 18.18 27.21 18.61
CA HIS A 93 18.39 26.04 19.46
C HIS A 93 17.05 25.38 19.85
N ALA A 94 16.02 26.18 20.16
CA ALA A 94 14.69 25.68 20.47
C ALA A 94 14.04 24.99 19.25
N LEU A 95 14.15 25.58 18.05
CA LEU A 95 13.64 24.97 16.82
C LEU A 95 14.37 23.66 16.47
N LEU A 96 15.69 23.61 16.65
CA LEU A 96 16.47 22.39 16.44
C LEU A 96 16.06 21.28 17.41
N GLN A 97 15.77 21.60 18.67
CA GLN A 97 15.21 20.63 19.63
C GLN A 97 13.77 20.23 19.28
N GLU A 98 12.96 21.14 18.74
CA GLU A 98 11.58 20.84 18.38
C GLU A 98 11.50 19.83 17.22
N PHE A 99 12.28 20.06 16.16
CA PHE A 99 12.31 19.23 14.96
C PHE A 99 13.22 18.00 15.09
N PHE A 100 14.39 18.14 15.71
CA PHE A 100 15.42 17.08 15.79
C PHE A 100 15.70 16.58 17.21
N GLY A 101 14.91 16.99 18.22
CA GLY A 101 15.14 16.56 19.60
C GLY A 101 14.85 15.08 19.86
N ASN A 102 14.05 14.43 19.01
CA ASN A 102 13.78 13.00 19.09
C ASN A 102 13.87 12.37 17.70
N LEU A 103 14.34 11.12 17.66
CA LEU A 103 14.51 10.36 16.42
C LEU A 103 13.21 10.28 15.59
N TRP A 104 12.07 10.05 16.25
CA TRP A 104 10.76 9.99 15.61
C TRP A 104 10.34 11.33 14.98
N ARG A 105 10.66 12.45 15.63
CA ARG A 105 10.37 13.77 15.10
C ARG A 105 11.28 14.08 13.91
N ALA A 106 12.57 13.78 14.03
CA ALA A 106 13.52 13.93 12.93
C ALA A 106 13.11 13.13 11.68
N GLN A 107 12.63 11.90 11.87
CA GLN A 107 12.10 11.06 10.78
C GLN A 107 10.83 11.62 10.17
N TYR A 108 9.90 12.14 10.98
CA TYR A 108 8.69 12.78 10.48
C TYR A 108 9.01 14.06 9.70
N THR A 109 9.90 14.90 10.20
CA THR A 109 10.35 16.12 9.52
C THR A 109 11.07 15.80 8.21
N LEU A 110 11.91 14.77 8.17
CA LEU A 110 12.54 14.33 6.93
C LEU A 110 11.54 13.77 5.93
N TYR A 111 10.58 12.97 6.40
CA TYR A 111 9.51 12.46 5.56
C TYR A 111 8.72 13.62 4.94
N GLN A 112 8.33 14.60 5.76
CA GLN A 112 7.65 15.80 5.33
C GLN A 112 8.48 16.58 4.29
N ALA A 113 9.79 16.72 4.50
CA ALA A 113 10.69 17.37 3.55
C ALA A 113 10.78 16.63 2.21
N VAL A 114 10.80 15.30 2.21
CA VAL A 114 10.80 14.47 0.99
C VAL A 114 9.46 14.55 0.26
N SER A 115 8.34 14.65 0.99
CA SER A 115 7.00 14.77 0.40
C SER A 115 6.62 16.19 -0.03
N GLY A 116 7.46 17.20 0.22
CA GLY A 116 7.27 18.58 -0.24
C GLY A 116 6.69 19.56 0.77
N GLY A 117 6.65 19.23 2.06
CA GLY A 117 6.13 20.10 3.12
C GLY A 117 4.67 19.85 3.45
#